data_AF-Q8YAQ3-F1
#
_entry.id   AF-Q8YAQ3-F1
#
_cell.length_a   1.000
_cell.length_b   1.000
_cell.length_c   1.000
_cell.angle_alpha   90.00
_cell.angle_beta   90.00
_cell.angle_gamma   90.00
#
_symmetry.space_group_name_H-M   'P 1'
#
loop_
_entity.id
_entity.type
_entity.pdbx_description
1 polymer ?
#
loop_
_entity_poly.entity_id
_entity_poly.type
_entity_poly.pdbx_seq_one_letter_code
_entity_poly.pdbx_strand_id
1 'polypeptide(L)'
;MTVETIDVFSPVELYLLLSPIEAQHLFGVPDKLTFLLKGEDVFAEGFDRLKSKGILNEAGELTDGGGFLIDSLIEYYQSKKYVRMNQLMFAFLEKTPNELLVMIEITPQKEYRFERMNKIYALEMIKDFFPLIRREPGERETEFLKEELTNEERKRATAFDPEKNFISMEFFHVDEEPKEKNNAKYYKQYLAFEMEDKLMMVDVVNDTYYRGSQYALLKLLFDELEFPYEEAK
;
A
#
# COMPACT_ATOMS: atom_id res chain seq x y z
N MET A 1 20.13 -0.84 -5.49
CA MET A 1 20.10 0.54 -4.99
C MET A 1 20.54 0.51 -3.53
N THR A 2 21.69 1.11 -3.22
CA THR A 2 22.13 1.30 -1.84
C THR A 2 21.23 2.36 -1.22
N VAL A 3 20.39 1.94 -0.28
CA VAL A 3 19.48 2.82 0.46
C VAL A 3 20.34 3.66 1.41
N GLU A 4 20.41 4.96 1.18
CA GLU A 4 20.98 5.87 2.17
C GLU A 4 20.03 5.91 3.38
N THR A 5 20.59 5.84 4.58
CA THR A 5 19.88 5.75 5.88
C THR A 5 18.99 6.95 6.21
N ILE A 6 18.93 7.96 5.33
CA ILE A 6 18.16 9.18 5.48
C ILE A 6 16.67 8.93 5.17
N ASP A 7 16.34 7.91 4.36
CA ASP A 7 15.00 7.73 3.79
C ASP A 7 14.07 6.78 4.56
N VAL A 8 14.48 6.30 5.74
CA VAL A 8 13.72 5.25 6.47
C VAL A 8 13.37 5.71 7.88
N PHE A 9 12.10 5.66 8.24
CA PHE A 9 11.53 6.08 9.51
C PHE A 9 11.01 4.90 10.32
N SER A 10 11.20 4.97 11.63
CA SER A 10 10.46 4.14 12.58
C SER A 10 9.03 4.66 12.77
N PRO A 11 8.08 3.82 13.24
CA PRO A 11 6.73 4.28 13.61
C PRO A 11 6.74 5.49 14.57
N VAL A 12 7.67 5.50 15.52
CA VAL A 12 7.78 6.57 16.51
C VAL A 12 8.16 7.89 15.86
N GLU A 13 9.11 7.88 14.92
CA GLU A 13 9.46 9.07 14.14
C GLU A 13 8.26 9.59 13.34
N LEU A 14 7.50 8.70 12.69
CA LEU A 14 6.28 9.09 11.96
C LEU A 14 5.24 9.73 12.89
N TYR A 15 5.03 9.19 14.09
CA TYR A 15 4.10 9.79 15.06
C TYR A 15 4.60 11.11 15.67
N LEU A 16 5.91 11.29 15.81
CA LEU A 16 6.48 12.58 16.22
C LEU A 16 6.25 13.65 15.15
N LEU A 17 6.43 13.29 13.87
CA LEU A 17 6.14 14.18 12.73
C LEU A 17 4.65 14.54 12.64
N LEU A 18 3.76 13.65 13.06
CA LEU A 18 2.31 13.89 13.12
C LEU A 18 1.83 14.46 14.47
N SER A 19 2.73 14.88 15.36
CA SER A 19 2.35 15.51 16.63
C SER A 19 1.48 16.77 16.50
N PRO A 20 1.60 17.63 15.46
CA PRO A 20 0.74 18.81 15.33
C PRO A 20 -0.76 18.52 15.21
N ILE A 21 -1.12 17.31 14.78
CA ILE A 21 -2.53 16.87 14.64
C ILE A 21 -2.90 15.78 15.64
N GLU A 22 -2.02 15.48 16.61
CA GLU A 22 -2.21 14.47 17.65
C GLU A 22 -2.64 13.09 17.15
N ALA A 23 -2.16 12.68 15.96
CA ALA A 23 -2.55 11.42 15.33
C ALA A 23 -2.27 10.21 16.23
N GLN A 24 -3.28 9.35 16.41
CA GLN A 24 -3.17 8.10 17.16
C GLN A 24 -2.93 6.89 16.26
N HIS A 25 -3.34 7.02 15.00
CA HIS A 25 -3.31 5.97 13.99
C HIS A 25 -2.72 6.53 12.71
N LEU A 26 -2.02 5.69 11.94
CA LEU A 26 -1.50 6.02 10.63
C LEU A 26 -1.64 4.77 9.76
N PHE A 27 -2.30 4.87 8.61
CA PHE A 27 -2.61 3.70 7.80
C PHE A 27 -1.35 2.92 7.41
N GLY A 28 -1.34 1.61 7.70
CA GLY A 28 -0.19 0.72 7.45
C GLY A 28 0.88 0.69 8.54
N VAL A 29 0.75 1.52 9.60
CA VAL A 29 1.72 1.63 10.70
C VAL A 29 1.08 1.16 12.01
N PRO A 30 1.80 0.44 12.91
CA PRO A 30 1.27 0.00 14.20
C PRO A 30 0.81 1.18 15.06
N ASP A 31 -0.30 1.01 15.78
CA ASP A 31 -0.89 2.07 16.60
C ASP A 31 0.10 2.71 17.58
N LYS A 32 0.00 4.04 17.74
CA LYS A 32 0.83 4.84 18.65
C LYS A 32 0.84 4.29 20.07
N LEU A 33 -0.29 3.75 20.53
CA LEU A 33 -0.44 3.15 21.86
C LEU A 33 0.60 2.04 22.12
N THR A 34 0.96 1.27 21.09
CA THR A 34 1.97 0.20 21.18
C THR A 34 3.34 0.74 21.64
N PHE A 35 3.65 1.99 21.32
CA PHE A 35 4.91 2.65 21.66
C PHE A 35 4.82 3.44 22.96
N LEU A 36 3.68 4.07 23.25
CA LEU A 36 3.45 4.74 24.53
C LEU A 36 3.62 3.78 25.72
N LEU A 37 3.21 2.53 25.57
CA LEU A 37 3.39 1.48 26.58
C LEU A 37 4.86 1.13 26.87
N LYS A 38 5.79 1.54 26.00
CA LYS A 38 7.24 1.29 26.17
C LYS A 38 7.96 2.43 26.90
N GLY A 39 7.26 3.53 27.22
CA GLY A 39 7.81 4.68 27.94
C GLY A 39 8.28 5.83 27.04
N GLU A 40 8.61 6.96 27.66
CA GLU A 40 8.98 8.21 26.99
C GLU A 40 10.36 8.14 26.30
N ASP A 41 11.25 7.27 26.78
CA ASP A 41 12.61 7.11 26.23
C ASP A 41 12.61 6.78 24.73
N VAL A 42 11.64 5.98 24.28
CA VAL A 42 11.52 5.61 22.85
C VAL A 42 11.22 6.84 21.98
N PHE A 43 10.45 7.80 22.50
CA PHE A 43 10.14 9.04 21.79
C PHE A 43 11.31 10.02 21.81
N ALA A 44 12.10 10.05 22.89
CA ALA A 44 13.35 10.82 22.93
C ALA A 44 14.34 10.30 21.88
N GLU A 45 14.52 8.98 21.78
CA GLU A 45 15.36 8.37 20.74
C GLU A 45 14.85 8.69 19.32
N GLY A 46 13.53 8.65 19.10
CA GLY A 46 12.92 9.03 17.82
C GLY A 46 13.21 10.49 17.46
N PHE A 47 13.12 11.40 18.44
CA PHE A 47 13.40 12.81 18.25
C PHE A 47 14.87 13.07 17.88
N ASP A 48 15.81 12.40 18.56
CA ASP A 48 17.23 12.50 18.25
C ASP A 48 17.55 11.94 16.85
N ARG A 49 16.85 10.88 16.43
CA ARG A 49 16.98 10.38 15.05
C ARG A 49 16.48 11.39 14.02
N LEU A 50 15.36 12.07 14.26
CA LEU A 50 14.87 13.14 13.37
C LEU A 50 15.86 14.31 13.24
N LYS A 51 16.55 14.67 14.33
CA LYS A 51 17.67 15.63 14.28
C LYS A 51 18.83 15.11 13.45
N SER A 52 19.26 13.87 13.68
CA SER A 52 20.38 13.26 12.95
C SER A 52 20.11 13.16 11.43
N LYS A 53 18.84 13.11 11.02
CA LYS A 53 18.39 13.11 9.62
C LYS A 53 18.23 14.50 9.02
N GLY A 54 18.40 15.57 9.80
CA GLY A 54 18.21 16.95 9.34
C GLY A 54 16.74 17.34 9.11
N ILE A 55 15.79 16.54 9.61
CA ILE A 55 14.36 16.89 9.61
C ILE A 55 14.09 17.97 10.66
N LEU A 56 14.77 17.86 11.79
CA LEU A 56 14.85 18.88 12.82
C LEU A 56 16.27 19.46 12.86
N ASN A 57 16.38 20.75 13.16
CA ASN A 57 17.66 21.41 13.41
C ASN A 57 18.17 21.10 14.84
N GLU A 58 19.37 21.58 15.18
CA GLU A 58 19.97 21.39 16.52
C GLU A 58 19.09 21.92 17.66
N ALA A 59 18.35 23.01 17.41
CA ALA A 59 17.40 23.61 18.36
C ALA A 59 16.10 22.79 18.49
N GLY A 60 15.88 21.77 17.64
CA GLY A 60 14.67 20.95 17.61
C GLY A 60 13.54 21.55 16.77
N GLU A 61 13.84 22.58 15.97
CA GLU A 61 12.87 23.22 15.09
C GLU A 61 12.86 22.52 13.71
N LEU A 62 11.74 22.59 13.01
CA LEU A 62 11.60 21.99 11.68
C LEU A 62 12.50 22.70 10.67
N THR A 63 13.18 21.93 9.84
CA THR A 63 13.80 22.44 8.62
C THR A 63 12.73 22.58 7.52
N ASP A 64 13.02 23.33 6.46
CA ASP A 64 12.10 23.47 5.32
C ASP A 64 11.72 22.08 4.75
N GLY A 65 12.72 21.20 4.60
CA GLY A 65 12.51 19.81 4.17
C GLY A 65 11.64 19.01 5.13
N GLY A 66 11.83 19.19 6.44
CA GLY A 66 10.98 18.60 7.46
C GLY A 66 9.53 19.11 7.42
N GLY A 67 9.33 20.39 7.11
CA GLY A 67 8.01 20.97 6.89
C GLY A 67 7.26 20.30 5.74
N PHE A 68 7.89 20.16 4.57
CA PHE A 68 7.29 19.46 3.43
C PHE A 68 6.95 18.00 3.73
N LEU A 69 7.78 17.31 4.52
CA LEU A 69 7.53 15.93 4.95
C LEU A 69 6.30 15.85 5.87
N ILE A 70 6.18 16.76 6.84
CA ILE A 70 5.01 16.82 7.74
C ILE A 70 3.74 17.10 6.95
N ASP A 71 3.76 18.08 6.05
CA ASP A 71 2.60 18.41 5.21
C ASP A 71 2.15 17.18 4.41
N SER A 72 3.10 16.47 3.79
CA SER A 72 2.81 15.25 3.02
C SER A 72 2.28 14.12 3.92
N LEU A 73 2.80 13.95 5.14
CA LEU A 73 2.28 12.95 6.09
C LEU A 73 0.87 13.30 6.59
N ILE A 74 0.56 14.59 6.78
CA ILE A 74 -0.79 15.05 7.11
C ILE A 74 -1.73 14.77 5.94
N GLU A 75 -1.32 15.05 4.70
CA GLU A 75 -2.08 14.68 3.50
C GLU A 75 -2.32 13.18 3.40
N TYR A 76 -1.31 12.35 3.72
CA TYR A 76 -1.46 10.90 3.79
C TYR A 76 -2.54 10.52 4.81
N TYR A 77 -2.42 11.01 6.05
CA TYR A 77 -3.36 10.74 7.14
C TYR A 77 -4.81 11.14 6.81
N GLN A 78 -4.98 12.24 6.08
CA GLN A 78 -6.28 12.77 5.69
C GLN A 78 -6.87 12.10 4.45
N SER A 79 -6.16 11.17 3.82
CA SER A 79 -6.65 10.55 2.60
C SER A 79 -7.94 9.76 2.86
N LYS A 80 -8.88 9.92 1.92
CA LYS A 80 -10.19 9.26 1.95
C LYS A 80 -10.18 7.88 1.30
N LYS A 81 -9.05 7.51 0.70
CA LYS A 81 -8.87 6.24 0.03
C LYS A 81 -7.49 5.71 0.33
N TYR A 82 -7.41 4.43 0.66
CA TYR A 82 -6.15 3.74 0.80
C TYR A 82 -6.17 2.45 0.00
N VAL A 83 -5.03 2.13 -0.60
CA VAL A 83 -4.79 0.84 -1.24
C VAL A 83 -3.58 0.21 -0.58
N ARG A 84 -3.69 -1.03 -0.11
CA ARG A 84 -2.55 -1.82 0.36
C ARG A 84 -2.27 -2.93 -0.63
N MET A 85 -1.02 -3.02 -1.09
CA MET A 85 -0.50 -4.11 -1.91
C MET A 85 0.70 -4.72 -1.20
N ASN A 86 0.51 -5.85 -0.51
CA ASN A 86 1.51 -6.45 0.36
C ASN A 86 2.12 -5.41 1.34
N GLN A 87 3.37 -5.01 1.11
CA GLN A 87 4.13 -4.03 1.91
C GLN A 87 3.99 -2.57 1.44
N LEU A 88 3.32 -2.32 0.32
CA LEU A 88 3.08 -0.99 -0.22
C LEU A 88 1.71 -0.47 0.25
N MET A 89 1.66 0.73 0.80
CA MET A 89 0.41 1.39 1.19
C MET A 89 0.31 2.75 0.49
N PHE A 90 -0.72 2.91 -0.32
CA PHE A 90 -0.96 4.08 -1.15
C PHE A 90 -2.07 4.93 -0.55
N ALA A 91 -1.90 6.24 -0.59
CA ALA A 91 -2.91 7.24 -0.28
C ALA A 91 -3.05 8.24 -1.44
N PHE A 92 -4.26 8.75 -1.65
CA PHE A 92 -4.61 9.54 -2.82
C PHE A 92 -4.84 11.00 -2.46
N LEU A 93 -4.43 11.89 -3.36
CA LEU A 93 -4.47 13.33 -3.20
C LEU A 93 -5.56 13.93 -4.09
N GLU A 94 -6.59 14.55 -3.49
CA GLU A 94 -7.68 15.18 -4.26
C GLU A 94 -7.20 16.37 -5.09
N LYS A 95 -6.25 17.15 -4.55
CA LYS A 95 -5.76 18.39 -5.17
C LYS A 95 -4.76 18.13 -6.31
N THR A 96 -4.03 17.02 -6.26
CA THR A 96 -2.98 16.66 -7.21
C THR A 96 -3.19 15.22 -7.69
N PRO A 97 -4.21 14.97 -8.52
CA PRO A 97 -4.68 13.62 -8.85
C PRO A 97 -3.68 12.78 -9.67
N ASN A 98 -2.62 13.38 -10.21
CA ASN A 98 -1.53 12.67 -10.90
C ASN A 98 -0.45 12.15 -9.95
N GLU A 99 -0.50 12.55 -8.68
CA GLU A 99 0.42 12.14 -7.64
C GLU A 99 -0.30 11.28 -6.61
N LEU A 100 0.49 10.50 -5.88
CA LEU A 100 0.05 9.74 -4.73
C LEU A 100 1.16 9.72 -3.68
N LEU A 101 0.78 9.32 -2.47
CA LEU A 101 1.70 9.12 -1.35
C LEU A 101 1.84 7.63 -1.09
N VAL A 102 3.06 7.15 -0.91
CA VAL A 102 3.37 5.74 -0.67
C VAL A 102 4.11 5.60 0.64
N MET A 103 3.55 4.80 1.55
CA MET A 103 4.25 4.23 2.68
C MET A 103 4.71 2.83 2.31
N ILE A 104 6.01 2.55 2.43
CA ILE A 104 6.64 1.28 2.05
C ILE A 104 7.21 0.65 3.32
N GLU A 105 6.68 -0.50 3.72
CA GLU A 105 7.22 -1.27 4.85
C GLU A 105 8.50 -2.02 4.42
N ILE A 106 9.65 -1.56 4.91
CA ILE A 106 10.98 -2.12 4.60
C ILE A 106 11.27 -3.30 5.51
N THR A 107 11.11 -3.08 6.81
CA THR A 107 11.19 -4.12 7.83
C THR A 107 9.85 -4.17 8.56
N PRO A 108 9.17 -5.33 8.59
CA PRO A 108 7.83 -5.45 9.16
C PRO A 108 7.70 -4.79 10.54
N GLN A 109 6.77 -3.84 10.64
CA GLN A 109 6.42 -3.08 11.84
C GLN A 109 7.55 -2.26 12.47
N LYS A 110 8.67 -2.07 11.78
CA LYS A 110 9.87 -1.42 12.33
C LYS A 110 10.36 -0.25 11.52
N GLU A 111 10.37 -0.38 10.21
CA GLU A 111 11.04 0.55 9.31
C GLU A 111 10.21 0.79 8.07
N TYR A 112 9.98 2.06 7.77
CA TYR A 112 9.10 2.51 6.72
C TYR A 112 9.79 3.58 5.89
N ARG A 113 9.62 3.53 4.58
CA ARG A 113 9.93 4.65 3.71
C ARG A 113 8.64 5.37 3.33
N PHE A 114 8.70 6.69 3.23
CA PHE A 114 7.59 7.50 2.79
C PHE A 114 7.98 8.34 1.57
N GLU A 115 7.22 8.19 0.49
CA GLU A 115 7.51 8.87 -0.78
C GLU A 115 6.24 9.54 -1.35
N ARG A 116 6.42 10.71 -1.94
CA ARG A 116 5.42 11.35 -2.82
C ARG A 116 5.87 11.14 -4.26
N MET A 117 5.04 10.54 -5.09
CA MET A 117 5.42 10.21 -6.46
C MET A 117 4.28 10.34 -7.46
N ASN A 118 4.65 10.51 -8.74
CA ASN A 118 3.71 10.47 -9.85
C ASN A 118 3.17 9.04 -10.04
N LYS A 119 1.89 8.92 -10.41
CA LYS A 119 1.21 7.65 -10.69
C LYS A 119 1.93 6.77 -11.72
N ILE A 120 2.58 7.36 -12.74
CA ILE A 120 3.36 6.61 -13.73
C ILE A 120 4.57 5.92 -13.09
N TYR A 121 5.29 6.62 -12.20
CA TYR A 121 6.41 6.03 -11.48
C TYR A 121 5.94 4.99 -10.45
N ALA A 122 4.79 5.22 -9.81
CA ALA A 122 4.18 4.23 -8.94
C ALA A 122 3.82 2.94 -9.70
N LEU A 123 3.28 3.05 -10.93
CA LEU A 123 3.00 1.90 -11.77
C LEU A 123 4.27 1.10 -12.11
N GLU A 124 5.37 1.77 -12.47
CA GLU A 124 6.64 1.10 -12.72
C GLU A 124 7.19 0.41 -11.46
N MET A 125 7.13 1.08 -10.31
CA MET A 125 7.50 0.47 -9.02
C MET A 125 6.67 -0.79 -8.74
N ILE A 126 5.34 -0.71 -8.91
CA ILE A 126 4.44 -1.85 -8.69
C ILE A 126 4.80 -3.02 -9.64
N LYS A 127 5.10 -2.74 -10.91
CA LYS A 127 5.55 -3.76 -11.88
C LYS A 127 6.88 -4.42 -11.48
N ASP A 128 7.76 -3.69 -10.81
CA ASP A 128 9.02 -4.23 -10.29
C ASP A 128 8.82 -5.10 -9.03
N PHE A 129 7.90 -4.71 -8.15
CA PHE A 129 7.58 -5.48 -6.94
C PHE A 129 6.76 -6.75 -7.24
N PHE A 130 5.91 -6.71 -8.26
CA PHE A 130 4.97 -7.80 -8.54
C PHE A 130 5.09 -8.29 -9.99
N PRO A 131 5.91 -9.33 -10.24
CA PRO A 131 6.08 -9.93 -11.57
C PRO A 131 4.77 -10.35 -12.24
N LEU A 132 3.76 -10.72 -11.45
CA LEU A 132 2.42 -11.11 -11.94
C LEU A 132 1.75 -10.03 -12.80
N ILE A 133 2.08 -8.75 -12.62
CA ILE A 133 1.56 -7.63 -13.41
C ILE A 133 2.18 -7.58 -14.81
N ARG A 134 3.41 -8.09 -14.95
CA ARG A 134 4.13 -8.22 -16.23
C ARG A 134 3.89 -9.55 -16.92
N ARG A 135 3.04 -10.43 -16.37
CA ARG A 135 2.71 -11.72 -16.98
C ARG A 135 2.05 -11.50 -18.34
N GLU A 136 2.48 -12.25 -19.34
CA GLU A 136 1.79 -12.33 -20.63
C GLU A 136 0.45 -13.07 -20.45
N PRO A 137 -0.66 -12.56 -21.01
CA PRO A 137 -1.94 -13.26 -20.96
C PRO A 137 -1.86 -14.58 -21.72
N GLY A 138 -2.40 -15.66 -21.16
CA GLY A 138 -2.58 -16.91 -21.90
C GLY A 138 -3.54 -16.73 -23.09
N GLU A 139 -3.46 -17.61 -24.09
CA GLU A 139 -4.22 -17.48 -25.36
C GLU A 139 -5.73 -17.24 -25.15
N ARG A 140 -6.33 -17.96 -24.22
CA ARG A 140 -7.78 -17.90 -23.91
C ARG A 140 -8.19 -16.71 -23.04
N GLU A 141 -7.24 -15.97 -22.45
CA GLU A 141 -7.56 -14.85 -21.56
C GLU A 141 -8.15 -13.63 -22.27
N THR A 142 -8.11 -13.62 -23.60
CA THR A 142 -8.85 -12.65 -24.43
C THR A 142 -10.35 -12.93 -24.49
N GLU A 143 -10.78 -14.14 -24.11
CA GLU A 143 -12.17 -14.60 -24.21
C GLU A 143 -12.98 -14.36 -22.93
N PHE A 144 -12.32 -14.07 -21.80
CA PHE A 144 -12.98 -13.92 -20.50
C PHE A 144 -12.32 -12.89 -19.59
N LEU A 145 -13.08 -12.40 -18.60
CA LEU A 145 -12.55 -11.64 -17.47
C LEU A 145 -12.37 -12.53 -16.23
N LYS A 146 -13.37 -13.36 -15.97
CA LYS A 146 -13.41 -14.31 -14.86
C LYS A 146 -14.08 -15.60 -15.32
N GLU A 147 -13.50 -16.74 -14.98
CA GLU A 147 -14.12 -18.08 -15.14
C GLU A 147 -14.26 -18.74 -13.77
N GLU A 148 -15.39 -19.41 -13.53
CA GLU A 148 -15.55 -20.24 -12.33
C GLU A 148 -14.57 -21.41 -12.35
N LEU A 149 -13.97 -21.70 -11.19
CA LEU A 149 -13.12 -22.88 -11.05
C LEU A 149 -13.97 -24.13 -10.91
N THR A 150 -13.48 -25.23 -11.50
CA THR A 150 -13.99 -26.55 -11.17
C THR A 150 -13.76 -26.87 -9.68
N ASN A 151 -14.52 -27.81 -9.13
CA ASN A 151 -14.35 -28.24 -7.73
C ASN A 151 -12.91 -28.73 -7.43
N GLU A 152 -12.25 -29.35 -8.40
CA GLU A 152 -10.87 -29.82 -8.25
C GLU A 152 -9.86 -28.67 -8.29
N GLU A 153 -10.02 -27.72 -9.22
CA GLU A 153 -9.19 -26.50 -9.26
C GLU A 153 -9.35 -25.67 -7.99
N ARG A 154 -10.58 -25.51 -7.48
CA ARG A 154 -10.82 -24.80 -6.23
C ARG A 154 -10.06 -25.45 -5.07
N LYS A 155 -10.15 -26.78 -4.91
CA LYS A 155 -9.43 -27.51 -3.85
C LYS A 155 -7.91 -27.31 -3.95
N ARG A 156 -7.35 -27.33 -5.15
CA ARG A 156 -5.93 -27.07 -5.38
C ARG A 156 -5.57 -25.63 -5.03
N ALA A 157 -6.33 -24.66 -5.52
CA ALA A 157 -6.11 -23.24 -5.24
C ALA A 157 -6.16 -22.90 -3.75
N THR A 158 -7.08 -23.52 -2.98
CA THR A 158 -7.16 -23.32 -1.52
C THR A 158 -5.96 -23.89 -0.75
N ALA A 159 -5.34 -24.96 -1.26
CA ALA A 159 -4.18 -25.59 -0.64
C ALA A 159 -2.83 -25.08 -1.19
N PHE A 160 -2.86 -24.19 -2.18
CA PHE A 160 -1.68 -23.70 -2.86
C PHE A 160 -0.99 -22.61 -2.04
N ASP A 161 0.32 -22.74 -1.85
CA ASP A 161 1.16 -21.69 -1.27
C ASP A 161 1.91 -20.99 -2.40
N PRO A 162 1.57 -19.72 -2.72
CA PRO A 162 2.23 -18.99 -3.79
C PRO A 162 3.61 -18.45 -3.39
N GLU A 163 4.10 -18.76 -2.17
CA GLU A 163 5.35 -18.29 -1.59
C GLU A 163 5.51 -16.76 -1.67
N LYS A 164 6.22 -16.25 -2.68
CA LYS A 164 6.44 -14.82 -2.91
C LYS A 164 5.79 -14.32 -4.20
N ASN A 165 5.24 -15.19 -5.03
CA ASN A 165 4.66 -14.83 -6.32
C ASN A 165 3.15 -14.60 -6.20
N PHE A 166 2.76 -13.65 -5.37
CA PHE A 166 1.37 -13.24 -5.18
C PHE A 166 1.25 -11.74 -4.95
N ILE A 167 0.04 -11.24 -5.16
CA ILE A 167 -0.37 -9.89 -4.80
C ILE A 167 -1.59 -9.98 -3.90
N SER A 168 -1.45 -9.56 -2.66
CA SER A 168 -2.56 -9.28 -1.75
C SER A 168 -2.92 -7.81 -1.87
N MET A 169 -4.14 -7.54 -2.29
CA MET A 169 -4.67 -6.20 -2.52
C MET A 169 -5.82 -5.94 -1.56
N GLU A 170 -5.73 -4.87 -0.79
CA GLU A 170 -6.81 -4.38 0.05
C GLU A 170 -7.15 -2.95 -0.37
N PHE A 171 -8.44 -2.65 -0.49
CA PHE A 171 -8.95 -1.37 -0.93
C PHE A 171 -9.86 -0.80 0.16
N PHE A 172 -9.60 0.42 0.61
CA PHE A 172 -10.31 1.10 1.69
C PHE A 172 -10.84 2.44 1.17
N HIS A 173 -12.14 2.64 1.23
CA HIS A 173 -12.82 3.90 0.86
C HIS A 173 -13.43 4.50 2.13
N VAL A 174 -12.69 5.39 2.79
CA VAL A 174 -12.89 5.83 4.18
C VAL A 174 -14.19 6.62 4.39
N ASP A 175 -14.70 7.25 3.33
CA ASP A 175 -15.95 8.02 3.37
C ASP A 175 -17.21 7.15 3.18
N GLU A 176 -17.06 5.88 2.82
CA GLU A 176 -18.18 4.96 2.63
C GLU A 176 -18.65 4.38 3.96
N GLU A 177 -19.97 4.38 4.16
CA GLU A 177 -20.64 3.83 5.35
C GLU A 177 -21.61 2.70 4.95
N PRO A 178 -21.76 1.63 5.76
CA PRO A 178 -21.08 1.41 7.03
C PRO A 178 -19.62 0.95 6.85
N LYS A 179 -18.75 1.30 7.80
CA LYS A 179 -17.34 0.86 7.87
C LYS A 179 -17.18 -0.60 8.30
N GLU A 180 -17.77 -1.50 7.52
CA GLU A 180 -17.80 -2.93 7.79
C GLU A 180 -17.10 -3.72 6.68
N LYS A 181 -16.42 -4.81 7.04
CA LYS A 181 -15.68 -5.67 6.10
C LYS A 181 -16.54 -6.17 4.92
N ASN A 182 -17.83 -6.39 5.16
CA ASN A 182 -18.76 -6.94 4.17
C ASN A 182 -19.39 -5.85 3.28
N ASN A 183 -19.14 -4.56 3.56
CA ASN A 183 -19.55 -3.48 2.69
C ASN A 183 -18.54 -3.30 1.55
N ALA A 184 -18.86 -3.85 0.39
CA ALA A 184 -17.99 -3.80 -0.80
C ALA A 184 -17.71 -2.38 -1.32
N LYS A 185 -18.45 -1.35 -0.87
CA LYS A 185 -18.11 0.05 -1.15
C LYS A 185 -16.99 0.56 -0.26
N TYR A 186 -16.99 0.16 1.01
CA TYR A 186 -15.99 0.54 1.99
C TYR A 186 -14.70 -0.28 1.87
N TYR A 187 -14.83 -1.61 1.84
CA TYR A 187 -13.69 -2.52 1.89
C TYR A 187 -13.80 -3.64 0.87
N LYS A 188 -12.69 -3.91 0.20
CA LYS A 188 -12.51 -5.07 -0.67
C LYS A 188 -11.14 -5.68 -0.43
N GLN A 189 -11.05 -6.99 -0.52
CA GLN A 189 -9.78 -7.71 -0.42
C GLN A 189 -9.70 -8.78 -1.50
N TYR A 190 -8.61 -8.73 -2.26
CA TYR A 190 -8.31 -9.70 -3.31
C TYR A 190 -6.92 -10.27 -3.13
N LEU A 191 -6.79 -11.56 -3.45
CA LEU A 191 -5.49 -12.22 -3.60
C LEU A 191 -5.36 -12.69 -5.04
N ALA A 192 -4.24 -12.41 -5.68
CA ALA A 192 -3.93 -12.90 -7.02
C ALA A 192 -2.59 -13.65 -7.01
N PHE A 193 -2.56 -14.81 -7.65
CA PHE A 193 -1.36 -15.63 -7.78
C PHE A 193 -1.44 -16.50 -9.03
N GLU A 194 -0.30 -17.03 -9.46
CA GLU A 194 -0.23 -17.93 -10.61
C GLU A 194 -0.15 -19.38 -10.13
N MET A 195 -1.00 -20.24 -10.70
CA MET A 195 -1.01 -21.68 -10.45
C MET A 195 -1.20 -22.41 -11.78
N GLU A 196 -0.25 -23.26 -12.16
CA GLU A 196 -0.28 -24.03 -13.42
C GLU A 196 -0.49 -23.13 -14.66
N ASP A 197 0.29 -22.04 -14.75
CA ASP A 197 0.23 -21.03 -15.84
C ASP A 197 -1.15 -20.34 -15.99
N LYS A 198 -1.98 -20.41 -14.94
CA LYS A 198 -3.27 -19.74 -14.86
C LYS A 198 -3.26 -18.74 -13.73
N LEU A 199 -3.75 -17.54 -14.02
CA LEU A 199 -3.99 -16.53 -12.99
C LEU A 199 -5.21 -16.92 -12.16
N MET A 200 -4.95 -17.20 -10.88
CA MET A 200 -5.97 -17.37 -9.86
C MET A 200 -6.24 -16.01 -9.20
N MET A 201 -7.51 -15.72 -8.99
CA MET A 201 -7.95 -14.56 -8.23
C MET A 201 -8.96 -15.01 -7.16
N VAL A 202 -8.78 -14.50 -5.95
CA VAL A 202 -9.60 -14.82 -4.80
C VAL A 202 -10.21 -13.52 -4.30
N ASP A 203 -11.53 -13.46 -4.21
CA ASP A 203 -12.23 -12.49 -3.39
C ASP A 203 -12.24 -13.03 -1.96
N VAL A 204 -11.40 -12.44 -1.10
CA VAL A 204 -11.17 -12.93 0.26
C VAL A 204 -12.34 -12.59 1.18
N VAL A 205 -13.10 -11.54 0.87
CA VAL A 205 -14.28 -11.15 1.66
C VAL A 205 -15.41 -12.16 1.44
N ASN A 206 -15.61 -12.56 0.18
CA ASN A 206 -16.69 -13.46 -0.22
C ASN A 206 -16.27 -14.93 -0.35
N ASP A 207 -15.04 -15.29 0.04
CA ASP A 207 -14.45 -16.63 -0.08
C ASP A 207 -14.66 -17.26 -1.48
N THR A 208 -14.46 -16.45 -2.52
CA THR A 208 -14.76 -16.84 -3.89
C THR A 208 -13.51 -16.90 -4.74
N TYR A 209 -13.27 -18.06 -5.35
CA TYR A 209 -12.12 -18.35 -6.19
C TYR A 209 -12.55 -18.42 -7.65
N TYR A 210 -11.80 -17.74 -8.51
CA TYR A 210 -12.02 -17.73 -9.95
C TYR A 210 -10.69 -17.66 -10.69
N ARG A 211 -10.70 -18.11 -11.93
CA ARG A 211 -9.61 -17.83 -12.86
C ARG A 211 -9.81 -16.41 -13.37
N GLY A 212 -8.79 -15.56 -13.20
CA GLY A 212 -8.79 -14.21 -13.76
C GLY A 212 -8.08 -14.17 -15.11
N SER A 213 -8.44 -13.23 -15.98
CA SER A 213 -7.55 -12.82 -17.06
C SER A 213 -6.60 -11.72 -16.60
N GLN A 214 -5.46 -11.58 -17.28
CA GLN A 214 -4.51 -10.52 -17.00
C GLN A 214 -5.16 -9.14 -17.11
N TYR A 215 -6.04 -8.97 -18.10
CA TYR A 215 -6.82 -7.75 -18.26
C TYR A 215 -7.72 -7.47 -17.04
N ALA A 216 -8.34 -8.49 -16.44
CA ALA A 216 -9.17 -8.30 -15.25
C ALA A 216 -8.35 -7.84 -14.03
N LEU A 217 -7.15 -8.40 -13.83
CA LEU A 217 -6.24 -7.96 -12.77
C LEU A 217 -5.75 -6.51 -13.00
N LEU A 218 -5.29 -6.21 -14.22
CA LEU A 218 -4.82 -4.87 -14.57
C LEU A 218 -5.94 -3.84 -14.47
N LYS A 219 -7.15 -4.17 -14.93
CA LYS A 219 -8.31 -3.28 -14.79
C LYS A 219 -8.62 -2.99 -13.32
N LEU A 220 -8.63 -4.01 -12.46
CA LEU A 220 -8.85 -3.84 -11.03
C LEU A 220 -7.81 -2.89 -10.42
N LEU A 221 -6.53 -3.10 -10.75
CA LEU A 221 -5.43 -2.25 -10.28
C LEU A 221 -5.55 -0.82 -10.79
N PHE A 222 -5.83 -0.62 -12.08
CA PHE A 222 -5.94 0.71 -12.68
C PHE A 222 -7.13 1.49 -12.13
N ASP A 223 -8.27 0.84 -11.94
CA ASP A 223 -9.45 1.47 -11.35
C ASP A 223 -9.19 1.87 -9.88
N GLU A 224 -8.64 0.97 -9.07
CA GLU A 224 -8.44 1.23 -7.63
C GLU A 224 -7.22 2.13 -7.35
N LEU A 225 -6.17 2.10 -8.18
CA LEU A 225 -5.03 3.04 -8.09
C LEU A 225 -5.26 4.33 -8.91
N GLU A 226 -6.41 4.46 -9.56
CA GLU A 226 -6.80 5.61 -10.39
C GLU A 226 -5.70 5.99 -11.40
N PHE A 227 -5.07 4.97 -11.99
CA PHE A 227 -4.04 5.17 -13.00
C PHE A 227 -4.69 5.58 -14.32
N PRO A 228 -4.05 6.49 -15.08
CA PRO A 228 -4.51 6.81 -16.42
C PRO A 228 -4.42 5.58 -17.31
N TYR A 229 -5.47 5.32 -18.09
CA TYR A 229 -5.54 4.22 -19.05
C TYR A 229 -4.78 4.50 -20.36
N GLU A 230 -4.39 5.75 -20.61
CA GLU A 230 -3.59 6.12 -21.77
C GLU A 230 -2.10 6.05 -21.44
N GLU A 231 -1.33 5.32 -22.26
CA GLU A 231 0.11 5.46 -22.30
C GLU A 231 0.45 6.92 -22.61
N ALA A 232 1.35 7.51 -21.81
CA ALA A 232 1.99 8.76 -22.22
C ALA A 232 2.61 8.53 -23.60
N LYS A 233 2.03 9.16 -24.63
CA LYS A 233 2.59 9.21 -25.98
C LYS A 233 3.93 9.94 -25.98
#